data_AF-Q4SZC6-F1
#
_entry.id   AF-Q4SZC6-F1
#
_cell.length_a   1.000
_cell.length_b   1.000
_cell.length_c   1.000
_cell.angle_alpha   90.00
_cell.angle_beta   90.00
_cell.angle_gamma   90.00
#
_symmetry.space_group_name_H-M   'P 1'
#
loop_
_entity.id
_entity.type
_entity.pdbx_description
1 polymer ?
#
loop_
_entity_poly.entity_id
_entity_poly.type
_entity_poly.pdbx_seq_one_letter_code
_entity_poly.pdbx_strand_id
1 'polypeptide(L)'
;MPFAKRIVEPQLLCRYQIPNEEGLLFEDLVSISNVALSRTLRQLSDLAKHACSIFQELENDLTTTSQRVSGLQSKISQLQHTCSDLDPKQETVRE
;
A
#
# COMPACT_ATOMS: atom_id res chain seq x y z
N MET A 1 -7.17 20.88 -1.07
CA MET A 1 -7.30 19.85 -0.01
C MET A 1 -6.83 18.53 -0.60
N PRO A 2 -5.99 17.73 0.07
CA PRO A 2 -5.62 16.43 -0.46
C PRO A 2 -6.80 15.47 -0.31
N PHE A 3 -7.28 14.93 -1.43
CA PHE A 3 -8.31 13.87 -1.43
C PHE A 3 -7.69 12.57 -0.91
N ALA A 4 -8.42 11.83 -0.08
CA ALA A 4 -7.95 10.54 0.41
C ALA A 4 -7.78 9.56 -0.78
N LYS A 5 -6.58 8.99 -0.94
CA LYS A 5 -6.28 7.99 -2.00
C LYS A 5 -7.16 6.75 -1.88
N ARG A 6 -7.59 6.40 -0.66
CA ARG A 6 -8.45 5.26 -0.35
C ARG A 6 -9.49 5.67 0.69
N ILE A 7 -10.72 5.26 0.47
CA ILE A 7 -11.85 5.45 1.40
C ILE A 7 -12.47 4.08 1.60
N VAL A 8 -12.68 3.69 2.86
CA VAL A 8 -13.27 2.40 3.20
C VAL A 8 -14.79 2.52 3.16
N GLU A 9 -15.45 1.68 2.37
CA GLU A 9 -16.90 1.66 2.24
C GLU A 9 -17.53 0.38 2.79
N PRO A 10 -18.71 0.44 3.42
CA PRO A 10 -19.53 1.63 3.67
C PRO A 10 -19.01 2.46 4.85
N GLN A 11 -19.06 3.78 4.76
CA GLN A 11 -18.67 4.67 5.88
C GLN A 11 -19.68 4.66 7.04
N LEU A 12 -20.97 4.45 6.76
CA LEU A 12 -22.03 4.44 7.76
C LEU A 12 -22.51 3.01 8.03
N LEU A 13 -22.25 2.52 9.25
CA LEU A 13 -22.63 1.16 9.65
C LEU A 13 -24.04 1.12 10.23
N CYS A 14 -24.38 2.05 11.15
CA CYS A 14 -25.60 1.96 11.96
C CYS A 14 -26.51 3.19 11.92
N ARG A 15 -26.43 4.06 10.91
CA ARG A 15 -27.15 5.34 10.92
C ARG A 15 -28.49 5.29 10.17
N TYR A 16 -29.59 5.56 10.89
CA TYR A 16 -30.82 6.12 10.32
C TYR A 16 -30.56 7.60 9.98
N GLN A 17 -30.89 8.04 8.77
CA GLN A 17 -30.62 9.41 8.32
C GLN A 17 -31.82 10.36 8.48
N ILE A 18 -32.91 9.93 9.13
CA ILE A 18 -34.12 10.73 9.28
C ILE A 18 -34.60 10.62 10.74
N PRO A 19 -34.69 11.72 11.51
CA PRO A 19 -35.59 11.76 12.66
C PRO A 19 -37.00 11.83 12.06
N ASN A 20 -37.61 10.68 11.75
CA ASN A 20 -39.03 10.70 11.45
C ASN A 20 -39.74 10.79 12.78
N GLU A 21 -40.43 11.90 12.95
CA GLU A 21 -41.31 12.19 14.05
C GLU A 21 -42.26 11.00 14.26
N GLU A 22 -42.50 10.67 15.53
CA GLU A 22 -43.51 9.72 15.99
C GLU A 22 -43.14 8.21 15.95
N GLY A 23 -42.54 7.75 17.06
CA GLY A 23 -43.12 6.63 17.82
C GLY A 23 -42.58 5.21 17.63
N LEU A 24 -41.77 4.89 16.60
CA LEU A 24 -41.38 3.50 16.31
C LEU A 24 -39.86 3.29 16.24
N LEU A 25 -39.13 3.88 17.20
CA LEU A 25 -37.72 3.58 17.37
C LEU A 25 -37.60 2.13 17.87
N PHE A 26 -37.10 1.24 17.00
CA PHE A 26 -36.79 -0.19 17.26
C PHE A 26 -37.95 -1.20 17.15
N GLU A 27 -38.77 -1.17 16.08
CA GLU A 27 -39.72 -2.27 15.82
C GLU A 27 -39.05 -3.65 15.62
N ASP A 28 -37.78 -3.69 15.19
CA ASP A 28 -37.02 -4.93 15.12
C ASP A 28 -35.51 -4.74 15.31
N LEU A 29 -35.04 -4.95 16.55
CA LEU A 29 -33.62 -4.91 16.91
C LEU A 29 -32.80 -5.97 16.17
N VAL A 30 -33.40 -7.11 15.82
CA VAL A 30 -32.72 -8.20 15.11
C VAL A 30 -32.38 -7.75 13.69
N SER A 31 -33.33 -7.14 12.98
CA SER A 31 -33.10 -6.56 11.66
C SER A 31 -31.99 -5.49 11.68
N ILE A 32 -32.03 -4.55 12.63
CA ILE A 32 -31.01 -3.50 12.77
C ILE A 32 -29.62 -4.10 13.01
N SER A 33 -29.53 -5.09 13.90
CA SER A 33 -28.28 -5.78 14.24
C SER A 33 -27.72 -6.52 13.03
N ASN A 34 -28.57 -7.18 12.24
CA ASN A 34 -28.16 -7.87 11.02
C ASN A 34 -27.67 -6.90 9.93
N VAL A 35 -28.33 -5.74 9.77
CA VAL A 35 -27.88 -4.70 8.83
C VAL A 35 -26.53 -4.12 9.26
N ALA A 36 -26.38 -3.81 10.54
CA ALA A 36 -25.12 -3.32 11.11
C ALA A 36 -23.98 -4.33 10.90
N LEU A 37 -24.22 -5.61 11.20
CA LEU A 37 -23.26 -6.68 11.03
C LEU A 37 -22.88 -6.86 9.55
N SER A 38 -23.85 -6.92 8.65
CA SER A 38 -23.62 -7.04 7.20
C SER A 38 -22.77 -5.88 6.66
N ARG A 39 -23.09 -4.64 7.06
CA ARG A 39 -22.32 -3.45 6.67
C ARG A 39 -20.90 -3.47 7.25
N THR A 40 -20.74 -3.95 8.47
CA THR A 40 -19.42 -4.09 9.13
C THR A 40 -18.57 -5.11 8.39
N LEU A 41 -19.12 -6.28 8.03
CA LEU A 41 -18.43 -7.29 7.23
C LEU A 41 -18.02 -6.75 5.86
N ARG A 42 -18.89 -5.95 5.21
CA ARG A 42 -18.56 -5.29 3.95
C ARG A 42 -17.43 -4.27 4.12
N GLN A 43 -17.45 -3.48 5.21
CA GLN A 43 -16.42 -2.49 5.50
C GLN A 43 -15.06 -3.15 5.75
N LEU A 44 -15.04 -4.25 6.51
CA LEU A 44 -13.82 -5.04 6.73
C LEU A 44 -13.30 -5.68 5.44
N SER A 45 -14.20 -6.16 4.57
CA SER A 45 -13.81 -6.67 3.25
C SER A 45 -13.16 -5.58 2.39
N ASP A 46 -13.72 -4.37 2.38
CA ASP A 46 -13.16 -3.25 1.63
C ASP A 46 -11.82 -2.78 2.21
N LEU A 47 -11.70 -2.74 3.54
CA LEU A 47 -10.44 -2.47 4.23
C LEU A 47 -9.36 -3.50 3.86
N ALA A 48 -9.70 -4.79 3.82
CA ALA A 48 -8.77 -5.84 3.41
C ALA A 48 -8.31 -5.68 1.96
N LYS A 49 -9.20 -5.28 1.04
CA LYS A 49 -8.82 -4.96 -0.36
C LYS A 49 -7.84 -3.80 -0.41
N HIS A 50 -8.08 -2.74 0.35
CA HIS A 50 -7.17 -1.59 0.44
C HIS A 50 -5.81 -2.01 1.01
N ALA A 51 -5.77 -2.87 2.03
CA ALA A 51 -4.53 -3.41 2.57
C ALA A 51 -3.75 -4.22 1.52
N CYS A 52 -4.41 -5.12 0.78
CA CYS A 52 -3.78 -5.85 -0.32
C CYS A 52 -3.21 -4.91 -1.39
N SER A 53 -3.94 -3.86 -1.78
CA SER A 53 -3.44 -2.85 -2.72
C SER A 53 -2.20 -2.14 -2.19
N ILE A 54 -2.14 -1.81 -0.90
CA ILE A 54 -0.96 -1.19 -0.28
C ILE A 54 0.23 -2.15 -0.34
N PHE A 55 0.04 -3.41 0.04
CA PHE A 55 1.13 -4.39 0.00
C PHE A 55 1.65 -4.62 -1.42
N GLN A 56 0.77 -4.64 -2.43
CA GLN A 56 1.18 -4.77 -3.82
C GLN A 56 2.00 -3.55 -4.30
N GLU A 57 1.60 -2.34 -3.93
CA GLU A 57 2.37 -1.12 -4.23
C GLU A 57 3.77 -1.19 -3.60
N LEU A 58 3.85 -1.56 -2.32
CA LEU A 58 5.12 -1.69 -1.62
C LEU A 58 6.01 -2.79 -2.20
N GLU A 59 5.44 -3.93 -2.59
CA GLU A 59 6.17 -5.03 -3.23
C GLU A 59 6.79 -4.58 -4.57
N ASN A 60 6.04 -3.81 -5.36
CA ASN A 60 6.54 -3.27 -6.63
C ASN A 60 7.71 -2.29 -6.42
N ASP A 61 7.58 -1.40 -5.43
CA ASP A 61 8.62 -0.44 -5.08
C ASP A 61 9.88 -1.13 -4.55
N LEU A 62 9.70 -2.16 -3.72
CA LEU A 62 10.80 -2.95 -3.17
C LEU A 62 11.50 -3.75 -4.27
N THR A 63 10.74 -4.38 -5.17
CA THR A 63 11.29 -5.14 -6.31
C THR A 63 12.13 -4.23 -7.22
N THR A 64 11.60 -3.05 -7.56
CA THR A 64 12.32 -2.05 -8.37
C THR A 64 13.60 -1.59 -7.67
N THR A 65 13.52 -1.35 -6.36
CA THR A 65 14.69 -0.93 -5.56
C THR A 65 15.74 -2.05 -5.49
N SER A 66 15.32 -3.29 -5.31
CA SER A 66 16.20 -4.46 -5.27
C SER A 66 16.96 -4.64 -6.59
N GLN A 67 16.28 -4.51 -7.73
CA GLN A 67 16.92 -4.56 -9.06
C GLN A 67 18.00 -3.48 -9.22
N ARG A 68 17.72 -2.25 -8.76
CA ARG A 68 18.69 -1.15 -8.79
C ARG A 68 19.90 -1.44 -7.90
N VAL A 69 19.68 -1.97 -6.71
CA VAL A 69 20.76 -2.35 -5.78
C VAL A 69 21.63 -3.45 -6.38
N SER A 70 21.02 -4.48 -6.97
CA SER A 70 21.76 -5.55 -7.65
C SER A 70 22.59 -5.03 -8.82
N GLY A 71 22.02 -4.13 -9.64
CA GLY A 71 22.75 -3.48 -10.72
C GLY A 71 23.93 -2.63 -10.22
N LEU A 72 23.76 -1.90 -9.12
CA LEU A 72 24.85 -1.15 -8.49
C LEU A 72 25.94 -2.07 -7.93
N GLN A 73 25.56 -3.17 -7.26
CA GLN A 73 26.53 -4.15 -6.75
C GLN A 73 27.38 -4.73 -7.89
N SER A 74 26.76 -5.11 -9.01
CA SER A 74 27.49 -5.61 -10.18
C SER A 74 28.50 -4.59 -10.71
N LYS A 75 28.11 -3.32 -10.83
CA LYS A 75 29.01 -2.24 -11.28
C LYS A 75 30.16 -2.01 -10.30
N ILE A 76 29.88 -2.05 -9.00
CA ILE A 76 30.92 -1.91 -7.96
C ILE A 76 31.92 -3.07 -8.06
N SER A 77 31.45 -4.31 -8.20
CA SER A 77 32.33 -5.47 -8.34
C SER A 77 33.19 -5.39 -9.60
N GLN A 78 32.62 -4.95 -10.73
CA GLN A 78 33.39 -4.72 -11.95
C GLN A 78 34.46 -3.65 -11.74
N LEU A 79 34.09 -2.51 -11.13
CA LEU A 79 35.03 -1.43 -10.86
C LEU A 79 36.16 -1.87 -9.91
N GLN A 80 35.84 -2.66 -8.88
CA GLN A 80 36.83 -3.22 -7.97
C GLN A 80 37.82 -4.15 -8.68
N HIS A 81 37.32 -5.01 -9.57
CA HIS A 81 38.17 -5.89 -10.39
C HIS A 81 39.06 -5.06 -11.32
N THR A 82 38.48 -4.14 -12.09
CA THR A 82 39.25 -3.26 -12.99
C THR A 82 40.30 -2.47 -12.23
N CYS A 83 39.97 -1.92 -11.06
CA CYS A 83 40.92 -1.17 -10.24
C CYS A 83 42.05 -2.03 -9.68
N SER A 84 41.79 -3.32 -9.44
CA SER A 84 42.80 -4.28 -8.96
C SER A 84 43.74 -4.72 -10.09
N ASP A 85 43.26 -4.72 -11.33
CA ASP A 85 44.06 -5.08 -12.51
C ASP A 85 44.90 -3.91 -13.07
N LEU A 86 44.65 -2.68 -12.64
CA LEU A 86 45.42 -1.52 -13.07
C LEU A 86 46.87 -1.63 -12.57
N ASP A 87 47.82 -1.73 -13.51
CA ASP A 87 49.25 -1.59 -13.22
C ASP A 87 49.69 -0.14 -13.48
N PRO A 88 49.94 0.66 -12.43
CA PRO A 88 50.32 2.07 -12.57
C PRO A 88 51.66 2.28 -13.29
N LYS A 89 52.47 1.22 -13.51
CA LYS A 89 53.71 1.30 -14.28
C LYS A 89 53.52 1.19 -15.79
N GLN A 90 52.35 0.73 -16.26
CA GLN A 90 52.03 0.61 -17.69
C GLN A 90 51.10 1.72 -18.19
N GLU A 91 50.49 2.48 -17.29
CA GLU A 91 49.61 3.60 -17.64
C GLU A 91 50.45 4.79 -18.17
N THR A 92 50.39 5.07 -19.47
CA THR A 92 51.12 6.19 -20.08
C THR A 92 50.37 7.50 -19.87
N VAL A 93 50.97 8.43 -19.13
CA VAL A 93 50.45 9.80 -19.00
C VAL A 93 50.84 10.55 -20.27
N ARG A 94 49.86 11.00 -21.06
CA ARG A 94 50.12 11.93 -22.15
C ARG A 94 50.44 13.31 -21.55
N GLU A 95 51.60 13.85 -21.94
CA GLU A 95 51.99 15.24 -21.67
C GLU A 95 51.02 16.24 -22.32
#